data_AF-A0A501WK00-F1
#
_entry.id   AF-A0A501WK00-F1
#
_cell.length_a   1.000
_cell.length_b   1.000
_cell.length_c   1.000
_cell.angle_alpha   90.00
_cell.angle_beta   90.00
_cell.angle_gamma   90.00
#
_symmetry.space_group_name_H-M   'P 1'
#
loop_
_entity.id
_entity.type
_entity.pdbx_description
1 polymer ?
#
loop_
_entity_poly.entity_id
_entity_poly.type
_entity_poly.pdbx_seq_one_letter_code
_entity_poly.pdbx_strand_id
1 'polypeptide(L)'
;MKKLSIRVIIGLFFSVIGLVSLLFTRDALMAAIWLSFGNGLVLSDLRFTGVDEAGRTYEKPIPKARTFTALFLIVLAVLLLAFQIFMDMNR
;
A
#
# COMPACT_ATOMS: atom_id res chain seq x y z
N MET A 1 -14.28 -18.67 2.79
CA MET A 1 -13.05 -17.96 3.22
C MET A 1 -12.61 -17.07 2.05
N LYS A 2 -12.66 -15.73 2.21
CA LYS A 2 -12.29 -14.80 1.12
C LYS A 2 -10.81 -15.00 0.78
N LYS A 3 -10.51 -15.39 -0.46
CA LYS A 3 -9.14 -15.49 -0.95
C LYS A 3 -8.53 -14.09 -0.87
N LEU A 4 -7.70 -13.84 0.13
CA LEU A 4 -6.88 -12.63 0.19
C LEU A 4 -6.09 -12.58 -1.11
N SER A 5 -6.28 -11.50 -1.85
CA SER A 5 -5.55 -11.34 -3.10
C SER A 5 -4.07 -11.16 -2.80
N ILE A 6 -3.22 -11.70 -3.69
CA ILE A 6 -1.78 -11.73 -3.51
C ILE A 6 -1.18 -10.34 -3.32
N ARG A 7 -1.80 -9.30 -3.91
CA ARG A 7 -1.36 -7.90 -3.77
C ARG A 7 -1.57 -7.37 -2.36
N VAL A 8 -2.62 -7.80 -1.67
CA VAL A 8 -2.86 -7.43 -0.26
C VAL A 8 -1.83 -8.09 0.64
N ILE A 9 -1.50 -9.35 0.38
CA ILE A 9 -0.46 -10.09 1.12
C ILE A 9 0.88 -9.39 0.95
N ILE A 10 1.26 -9.10 -0.31
CA ILE A 10 2.49 -8.37 -0.63
C ILE A 10 2.49 -7.00 0.06
N GLY A 11 1.41 -6.23 -0.05
CA GLY A 11 1.32 -4.92 0.59
C GLY A 11 1.47 -4.99 2.11
N LEU A 12 0.95 -6.04 2.75
CA LEU A 12 1.12 -6.27 4.19
C LEU A 12 2.59 -6.55 4.55
N PHE A 13 3.29 -7.37 3.75
CA PHE A 13 4.74 -7.59 3.93
C PHE A 13 5.53 -6.29 3.80
N PHE A 14 5.25 -5.48 2.79
CA PHE A 14 5.90 -4.18 2.61
C PHE A 14 5.65 -3.25 3.80
N SER A 15 4.43 -3.23 4.35
CA SER A 15 4.13 -2.45 5.56
C SER A 15 4.90 -2.93 6.79
N VAL A 16 5.06 -4.25 6.97
CA VAL A 16 5.87 -4.82 8.05
C VAL A 16 7.35 -4.45 7.88
N ILE A 17 7.89 -4.53 6.67
CA ILE A 17 9.28 -4.14 6.38
C ILE A 17 9.49 -2.65 6.69
N GLY A 18 8.55 -1.79 6.30
CA GLY A 18 8.62 -0.37 6.62
C GLY A 18 8.56 -0.08 8.12
N LEU A 19 7.73 -0.81 8.87
CA LEU A 19 7.68 -0.71 10.32
C LEU A 19 8.99 -1.17 10.98
N VAL A 20 9.56 -2.29 10.52
CA VAL A 20 10.86 -2.80 10.99
C VAL A 20 11.97 -1.79 10.68
N SER A 21 11.97 -1.20 9.49
CA SER A 21 12.93 -0.15 9.12
C SER A 21 12.81 1.08 10.03
N LEU A 22 11.59 1.49 10.38
CA LEU A 22 11.39 2.61 11.29
C LEU A 22 11.96 2.33 12.68
N LEU A 23 11.70 1.14 13.21
CA LEU A 23 12.03 0.78 14.59
C LEU A 23 13.50 0.38 14.77
N PHE A 24 14.10 -0.29 13.78
CA PHE A 24 15.45 -0.86 13.91
C PHE A 24 16.53 0.00 13.26
N THR A 25 16.36 0.41 11.99
CA THR A 25 17.36 1.23 11.29
C THR A 25 17.21 2.73 11.59
N ARG A 26 16.10 3.14 12.23
CA ARG A 26 15.71 4.54 12.44
C ARG A 26 15.73 5.37 11.15
N ASP A 27 15.64 4.68 10.02
CA ASP A 27 15.64 5.31 8.71
C ASP A 27 14.20 5.66 8.35
N ALA A 28 13.83 6.89 8.71
CA ALA A 28 12.48 7.40 8.49
C ALA A 28 12.13 7.47 7.00
N LEU A 29 13.12 7.69 6.13
CA LEU A 29 12.90 7.79 4.69
C LEU A 29 12.62 6.42 4.09
N MET A 30 13.46 5.43 4.41
CA MET A 30 13.24 4.06 3.97
C MET A 30 11.91 3.52 4.51
N ALA A 31 11.61 3.73 5.79
CA ALA A 31 10.32 3.36 6.38
C ALA A 31 9.13 3.98 5.64
N ALA A 32 9.20 5.27 5.30
CA ALA A 32 8.14 5.98 4.59
C ALA A 32 7.89 5.41 3.18
N ILE A 33 8.95 4.99 2.47
CA ILE A 33 8.84 4.34 1.15
C ILE A 33 8.08 3.02 1.27
N TRP A 34 8.53 2.13 2.15
CA TRP A 34 7.95 0.80 2.34
C TRP A 34 6.49 0.85 2.84
N LEU A 35 6.18 1.75 3.77
CA LEU A 35 4.82 1.94 4.29
C LEU A 35 3.87 2.54 3.24
N SER A 36 4.35 3.52 2.47
CA SER A 36 3.54 4.14 1.40
C SER A 36 3.23 3.12 0.30
N PHE A 37 4.24 2.37 -0.15
CA PHE A 37 4.06 1.34 -1.17
C PHE A 37 3.13 0.20 -0.70
N GLY A 38 3.35 -0.30 0.52
CA GLY A 38 2.51 -1.35 1.11
C GLY A 38 1.04 -0.95 1.20
N ASN A 39 0.74 0.24 1.71
CA ASN A 39 -0.62 0.76 1.77
C ASN A 39 -1.23 1.03 0.39
N GLY A 40 -0.45 1.51 -0.57
CA GLY A 40 -0.88 1.70 -1.95
C GLY A 40 -1.38 0.39 -2.58
N LEU A 41 -0.63 -0.71 -2.39
CA LEU A 41 -1.00 -2.04 -2.88
C LEU A 41 -2.26 -2.59 -2.20
N VAL A 42 -2.35 -2.49 -0.88
CA VAL A 42 -3.52 -2.95 -0.11
C VAL A 42 -4.79 -2.20 -0.55
N LEU A 43 -4.71 -0.88 -0.70
CA LEU A 43 -5.84 -0.04 -1.11
C LEU A 43 -6.25 -0.25 -2.57
N SER A 44 -5.34 -0.68 -3.44
CA SER A 44 -5.65 -0.98 -4.84
C SER A 44 -6.55 -2.20 -5.02
N ASP A 45 -6.53 -3.16 -4.08
CA ASP A 45 -7.05 -4.51 -4.31
C ASP A 45 -8.13 -4.96 -3.31
N LEU A 46 -8.39 -4.19 -2.25
CA LEU A 46 -9.48 -4.45 -1.30
C LEU A 46 -10.87 -4.26 -1.94
N ARG A 47 -11.39 -5.25 -2.67
CA ARG A 47 -12.76 -5.17 -3.22
C ARG A 47 -13.77 -5.52 -2.13
N PHE A 48 -14.64 -4.58 -1.78
CA PHE A 48 -15.68 -4.83 -0.78
C PHE A 48 -16.87 -5.54 -1.44
N THR A 49 -17.12 -6.79 -1.06
CA THR A 49 -18.33 -7.52 -1.45
C THR A 49 -19.44 -7.24 -0.43
N GLY A 50 -20.62 -6.85 -0.89
CA GLY A 50 -21.85 -6.75 -0.11
C GLY A 50 -22.81 -7.91 -0.43
N VAL A 51 -23.81 -8.13 0.42
CA VAL A 51 -24.90 -9.08 0.17
C VAL A 51 -26.18 -8.26 -0.04
N ASP A 52 -26.85 -8.48 -1.16
CA ASP A 52 -28.16 -7.92 -1.51
C ASP A 52 -29.26 -8.55 -0.62
N GLU A 53 -30.41 -7.90 -0.50
CA GLU A 53 -31.65 -8.43 0.13
C GLU A 53 -32.06 -9.78 -0.48
N ALA A 54 -31.70 -10.05 -1.74
CA ALA A 54 -31.90 -11.33 -2.42
C ALA A 54 -30.80 -12.38 -2.15
N GLY A 55 -29.88 -12.15 -1.21
CA GLY A 55 -28.82 -13.10 -0.84
C GLY A 55 -27.67 -13.22 -1.86
N ARG A 56 -27.63 -12.36 -2.88
CA ARG A 56 -26.58 -12.36 -3.91
C ARG A 56 -25.39 -11.52 -3.46
N THR A 57 -24.17 -12.05 -3.63
CA THR A 57 -22.93 -11.29 -3.42
C THR A 57 -22.72 -10.30 -4.56
N TYR A 58 -22.81 -9.00 -4.27
CA TYR A 58 -22.51 -7.92 -5.21
C TYR A 58 -21.17 -7.25 -4.86
N GLU A 59 -20.39 -6.89 -5.86
CA GLU A 59 -19.16 -6.12 -5.67
C GLU A 59 -19.54 -4.64 -5.53
N LYS A 60 -19.40 -4.07 -4.33
CA LYS A 60 -19.67 -2.64 -4.13
C LYS A 60 -18.74 -1.81 -5.05
N PRO A 61 -19.25 -0.74 -5.68
CA PRO A 61 -18.42 0.14 -6.49
C PRO A 61 -17.27 0.67 -5.63
N ILE A 62 -16.04 0.54 -6.15
CA ILE A 62 -14.84 0.97 -5.45
C ILE A 62 -14.85 2.51 -5.44
N PRO A 63 -14.79 3.18 -4.27
CA PRO A 63 -14.77 4.64 -4.20
C PRO A 63 -13.58 5.20 -4.97
N LYS A 64 -13.82 6.14 -5.90
CA LYS A 64 -12.74 6.77 -6.70
C LYS A 64 -11.63 7.35 -5.83
N ALA A 65 -11.99 7.95 -4.68
CA ALA A 65 -11.05 8.48 -3.71
C ALA A 65 -9.99 7.43 -3.30
N ARG A 66 -10.39 6.18 -3.10
CA ARG A 66 -9.49 5.11 -2.68
C ARG A 66 -8.48 4.73 -3.77
N THR A 67 -8.91 4.73 -5.02
CA THR A 67 -8.04 4.50 -6.18
C THR A 67 -7.02 5.63 -6.33
N PHE A 68 -7.44 6.88 -6.17
CA PHE A 68 -6.52 8.02 -6.21
C PHE A 68 -5.54 8.01 -5.04
N THR A 69 -5.98 7.65 -3.82
CA THR A 69 -5.08 7.49 -2.67
C THR A 69 -4.06 6.38 -2.89
N ALA A 70 -4.50 5.23 -3.42
CA ALA A 70 -3.60 4.12 -3.74
C ALA A 70 -2.54 4.54 -4.75
N LEU A 71 -2.96 5.20 -5.83
CA LEU A 71 -2.06 5.71 -6.87
C LEU A 71 -1.09 6.75 -6.31
N PHE A 72 -1.60 7.70 -5.50
CA PHE A 72 -0.79 8.71 -4.85
C PHE A 72 0.29 8.10 -3.96
N LEU A 73 -0.05 7.11 -3.15
CA LEU A 73 0.91 6.44 -2.26
C LEU A 73 2.00 5.69 -3.04
N ILE A 74 1.64 5.07 -4.17
CA ILE A 74 2.61 4.42 -5.06
C ILE A 74 3.55 5.45 -5.68
N VAL A 75 3.01 6.54 -6.23
CA VAL A 75 3.81 7.63 -6.82
C VAL A 75 4.71 8.27 -5.77
N LEU A 76 4.20 8.52 -4.56
CA LEU A 76 4.96 9.06 -3.45
C LEU A 76 6.14 8.14 -3.08
N ALA A 77 5.91 6.82 -3.00
CA ALA A 77 6.98 5.86 -2.73
C ALA A 77 8.10 5.92 -3.79
N VAL A 78 7.74 6.05 -5.07
CA VAL A 78 8.72 6.21 -6.16
C VAL A 78 9.52 7.50 -6.02
N LEU A 79 8.85 8.62 -5.69
CA LEU A 79 9.53 9.91 -5.48
C LEU A 79 10.47 9.86 -4.27
N LEU A 80 10.04 9.26 -3.17
CA LEU A 80 10.86 9.10 -1.98
C LEU A 80 12.07 8.19 -2.24
N LEU A 81 11.90 7.12 -3.04
CA LEU A 81 12.99 6.25 -3.45
C LEU A 81 14.01 6.98 -4.34
N ALA A 82 13.54 7.79 -5.29
CA ALA A 82 14.42 8.64 -6.09
C ALA A 82 15.18 9.65 -5.21
N PHE A 83 14.51 10.23 -4.22
CA PHE A 83 15.13 11.12 -3.25
C PHE A 83 16.17 10.40 -2.38
N GLN A 84 15.88 9.17 -1.94
CA GLN A 84 16.84 8.35 -1.19
C GLN A 84 18.11 8.10 -2.01
N ILE A 85 17.97 7.66 -3.27
CA ILE A 85 19.10 7.44 -4.18
C ILE A 85 19.93 8.71 -4.35
N PHE A 86 19.27 9.87 -4.49
CA PHE A 86 19.96 11.16 -4.60
C PHE A 86 20.76 11.52 -3.33
N MET A 87 20.18 11.30 -2.14
CA MET A 87 20.90 11.52 -0.89
C MET A 87 22.08 10.56 -0.73
N ASP A 88 21.91 9.30 -1.11
CA ASP A 88 22.97 8.28 -1.04
C ASP A 88 24.11 8.57 -2.03
N MET A 89 23.82 9.14 -3.21
CA MET A 89 24.85 9.58 -4.16
C MET A 89 25.66 10.79 -3.69
N ASN A 90 25.06 11.66 -2.88
CA ASN A 90 25.70 12.89 -2.39
C ASN A 90 26.41 12.72 -1.04
N ARG A 91 26.51 11.50 -0.53
CA ARG A 91 27.12 11.16 0.76
C ARG A 91 28.43 10.41 0.57
#